data_AF-A0A847E329-F1
#
_entry.id   AF-A0A847E329-F1
#
_cell.length_a   1.000
_cell.length_b   1.000
_cell.length_c   1.000
_cell.angle_alpha   90.00
_cell.angle_beta   90.00
_cell.angle_gamma   90.00
#
_symmetry.space_group_name_H-M   'P 1'
#
loop_
_entity.id
_entity.type
_entity.pdbx_description
1 polymer ?
#
loop_
_entity_poly.entity_id
_entity_poly.type
_entity_poly.pdbx_seq_one_letter_code
_entity_poly.pdbx_strand_id
1 'polypeptide(L)'
;MEEKQTSATYLIPANTKSGALILNVFRPLDLMIFGVGIGLTLLLLFFVPQINFFVTILLLLPALVCSFLVLPIPNYHNVLCLIQSVLQFFTERKVYIWKGWCVNNGENNK
;
A
#
# COMPACT_ATOMS: atom_id res chain seq x y z
N MET A 1 7.76 17.76 7.58
CA MET A 1 9.19 18.14 7.47
C MET A 1 9.78 17.23 6.42
N GLU A 2 9.88 17.75 5.19
CA GLU A 2 10.59 17.14 4.08
C GLU A 2 12.09 17.11 4.39
N GLU A 3 12.70 15.93 4.38
CA GLU A 3 14.16 15.82 4.36
C GLU A 3 14.66 15.85 2.92
N LYS A 4 15.51 16.85 2.68
CA LYS A 4 16.18 17.17 1.43
C LYS A 4 17.38 16.21 1.27
N GLN A 5 17.25 15.21 0.39
CA GLN A 5 18.33 14.27 0.07
C GLN A 5 19.42 14.98 -0.75
N THR A 6 20.49 15.44 -0.10
CA THR A 6 21.71 15.96 -0.74
C THR A 6 22.62 14.82 -1.20
N SER A 7 23.17 14.99 -2.40
CA SER A 7 23.94 14.02 -3.20
C SER A 7 25.17 13.43 -2.49
N ALA A 8 24.99 12.26 -1.89
CA ALA A 8 25.96 11.17 -1.92
C ALA A 8 25.17 9.93 -2.33
N THR A 9 25.34 9.48 -3.57
CA THR A 9 24.64 8.34 -4.15
C THR A 9 25.13 7.05 -3.49
N TYR A 10 24.64 6.78 -2.29
CA TYR A 10 24.69 5.44 -1.73
C TYR A 10 23.78 4.57 -2.62
N LEU A 11 24.38 3.59 -3.29
CA LEU A 11 23.66 2.40 -3.75
C LEU A 11 23.21 1.66 -2.49
N ILE A 12 22.19 2.18 -1.79
CA ILE A 12 21.50 1.43 -0.75
C ILE A 12 21.00 0.19 -1.49
N PRO A 13 21.53 -1.01 -1.17
CA PRO A 13 21.17 -2.19 -1.94
C PRO A 13 19.66 -2.37 -1.80
N ALA A 14 18.99 -2.79 -2.87
CA ALA A 14 17.54 -2.98 -2.89
C ALA A 14 17.02 -3.82 -1.70
N ASN A 15 17.91 -4.63 -1.11
CA ASN A 15 17.66 -5.48 0.06
C ASN A 15 17.59 -4.73 1.42
N THR A 16 18.15 -3.53 1.57
CA THR A 16 18.04 -2.75 2.82
C THR A 16 16.68 -2.07 2.97
N LYS A 17 15.90 -1.99 1.87
CA LYS A 17 14.56 -1.38 1.86
C LYS A 17 13.49 -2.25 2.55
N SER A 18 13.76 -3.54 2.76
CA SER A 18 12.79 -4.49 3.35
C SER A 18 12.60 -4.29 4.86
N GLY A 19 13.57 -3.67 5.55
CA GLY A 19 13.48 -3.38 6.99
C GLY A 19 12.57 -2.21 7.38
N ALA A 20 12.00 -1.49 6.40
CA ALA A 20 11.11 -0.35 6.64
C ALA A 20 9.64 -0.75 6.85
N LEU A 21 9.32 -2.06 6.76
CA LEU A 21 7.95 -2.57 6.91
C LEU A 21 7.70 -3.03 8.35
N ILE A 22 6.50 -2.73 8.85
CA ILE A 22 6.01 -3.17 10.16
C ILE A 22 5.85 -4.69 10.11
N LEU A 23 6.46 -5.39 11.06
CA LEU A 23 6.53 -6.86 11.11
C LEU A 23 7.14 -7.50 9.85
N ASN A 24 7.94 -6.75 9.07
CA ASN A 24 8.52 -7.20 7.79
C ASN A 24 7.46 -7.59 6.72
N VAL A 25 6.20 -7.22 6.92
CA VAL A 25 5.07 -7.59 6.05
C VAL A 25 4.19 -6.40 5.70
N PHE A 26 3.85 -5.55 6.68
CA PHE A 26 2.83 -4.50 6.51
C PHE A 26 3.44 -3.11 6.31
N ARG A 27 2.87 -2.31 5.42
CA ARG A 27 3.17 -0.88 5.36
C ARG A 27 2.30 -0.14 6.38
N PRO A 28 2.74 1.02 6.90
CA PRO A 28 1.93 1.82 7.83
C PRO A 28 0.55 2.18 7.26
N LEU A 29 0.46 2.44 5.95
CA LEU A 29 -0.83 2.69 5.29
C LEU A 29 -1.79 1.50 5.37
N ASP A 30 -1.28 0.28 5.24
CA ASP A 30 -2.10 -0.93 5.27
C ASP A 30 -2.71 -1.12 6.68
N LEU A 31 -1.96 -0.77 7.73
CA LEU A 31 -2.41 -0.79 9.12
C LEU A 31 -3.51 0.25 9.39
N MET A 32 -3.40 1.45 8.79
CA MET A 32 -4.46 2.47 8.90
C MET A 32 -5.75 2.02 8.22
N ILE A 33 -5.67 1.42 7.03
CA ILE A 33 -6.84 0.91 6.30
C ILE A 33 -7.54 -0.17 7.12
N PHE A 34 -6.77 -1.10 7.70
CA PHE A 34 -7.30 -2.14 8.58
C PHE A 34 -7.96 -1.56 9.83
N GLY A 35 -7.29 -0.62 10.50
CA GLY A 35 -7.80 0.04 11.70
C GLY A 35 -9.08 0.82 11.46
N VAL A 36 -9.17 1.57 10.35
CA VAL A 36 -10.38 2.30 9.95
C VAL A 36 -11.51 1.34 9.61
N GLY A 37 -11.22 0.25 8.89
CA GLY A 37 -12.23 -0.76 8.55
C GLY A 37 -12.86 -1.39 9.79
N ILE A 38 -12.04 -1.83 10.75
CA ILE A 38 -12.54 -2.38 12.02
C ILE A 38 -13.28 -1.31 12.82
N GLY A 39 -12.69 -0.12 12.99
CA GLY A 39 -13.30 0.97 13.73
C GLY A 39 -14.68 1.33 13.19
N LEU A 40 -14.83 1.39 11.86
CA LEU A 40 -16.10 1.65 11.21
C LEU A 40 -17.13 0.54 11.48
N THR A 41 -16.73 -0.74 11.42
CA THR A 41 -17.66 -1.84 11.73
C THR A 41 -18.13 -1.84 13.17
N LEU A 42 -17.23 -1.55 14.13
CA LEU A 42 -17.59 -1.46 15.55
C LEU A 42 -18.56 -0.28 15.78
N LEU A 43 -18.30 0.85 15.13
CA LEU A 43 -19.16 2.02 15.20
C LEU A 43 -20.55 1.71 14.63
N LEU A 44 -20.63 1.07 13.46
CA LEU A 44 -21.90 0.66 12.86
C LEU A 44 -22.67 -0.31 13.77
N LEU A 45 -21.98 -1.28 14.37
CA LEU A 45 -22.62 -2.26 15.25
C LEU A 45 -23.15 -1.61 16.54
N PHE A 46 -22.47 -0.58 17.05
CA PHE A 46 -22.89 0.16 18.23
C PHE A 46 -24.16 1.00 17.98
N PHE A 47 -24.28 1.64 16.82
CA PHE A 47 -25.40 2.53 16.51
C PHE A 47 -26.65 1.84 15.97
N VAL A 48 -26.58 0.56 15.59
CA VAL A 48 -27.72 -0.18 15.01
C VAL A 48 -28.41 -1.02 16.09
N PRO A 49 -29.58 -0.60 16.61
CA PRO A 49 -30.23 -1.22 17.77
C PRO A 49 -30.99 -2.51 17.47
N GLN A 50 -31.20 -2.87 16.20
CA GLN A 50 -31.93 -4.07 15.78
C GLN A 50 -31.10 -4.82 14.73
N ILE A 51 -30.43 -5.88 15.17
CA ILE A 51 -29.53 -6.68 14.36
C ILE A 51 -30.21 -7.97 13.93
N ASN A 52 -30.68 -7.97 12.67
CA ASN A 52 -31.08 -9.18 11.96
C ASN A 52 -29.85 -9.88 11.38
N PHE A 53 -29.91 -11.21 11.19
CA PHE A 53 -28.77 -11.99 10.68
C PHE A 53 -28.16 -11.41 9.39
N PHE A 54 -28.99 -11.02 8.41
CA PHE A 54 -28.54 -10.41 7.15
C PHE A 54 -27.91 -9.02 7.35
N VAL A 55 -28.44 -8.24 8.30
CA VAL A 55 -27.91 -6.91 8.63
C VAL A 55 -26.54 -7.03 9.27
N THR A 56 -26.34 -8.01 10.15
CA THR A 56 -25.03 -8.29 10.76
C THR A 56 -23.97 -8.64 9.72
N ILE A 57 -24.29 -9.48 8.72
CA ILE A 57 -23.36 -9.81 7.63
C ILE A 57 -22.97 -8.55 6.85
N LEU A 58 -23.97 -7.71 6.53
CA LEU A 58 -23.74 -6.45 5.83
C LEU A 58 -22.85 -5.50 6.63
N LEU A 59 -23.06 -5.41 7.95
CA LEU A 59 -22.25 -4.60 8.86
C LEU A 59 -20.81 -5.12 9.00
N LEU A 60 -20.58 -6.41 8.78
CA LEU A 60 -19.25 -7.02 8.83
C LEU A 60 -18.46 -6.86 7.52
N LEU A 61 -19.13 -6.58 6.39
CA LEU A 61 -18.47 -6.44 5.09
C LEU A 61 -17.31 -5.44 5.07
N PRO A 62 -17.41 -4.23 5.67
CA PRO A 62 -16.30 -3.29 5.64
C PRO A 62 -15.02 -3.86 6.29
N ALA A 63 -15.15 -4.57 7.42
CA ALA A 63 -14.02 -5.21 8.09
C ALA A 63 -13.48 -6.38 7.26
N LEU A 64 -14.36 -7.19 6.64
CA LEU A 64 -13.94 -8.30 5.78
C LEU A 64 -13.18 -7.81 4.55
N VAL A 65 -13.68 -6.77 3.88
CA VAL A 65 -13.05 -6.19 2.70
C VAL A 65 -11.70 -5.57 3.06
N CYS A 66 -11.62 -4.77 4.12
CA CYS A 66 -10.35 -4.20 4.58
C CYS A 66 -9.34 -5.27 4.98
N SER A 67 -9.78 -6.33 5.67
CA SER A 67 -8.91 -7.46 6.03
C SER A 67 -8.37 -8.15 4.80
N PHE A 68 -9.25 -8.46 3.83
CA PHE A 68 -8.86 -9.08 2.56
C PHE A 68 -7.83 -8.24 1.81
N LEU A 69 -8.01 -6.92 1.75
CA LEU A 69 -7.12 -6.01 1.03
C LEU A 69 -5.70 -5.95 1.61
N VAL A 70 -5.58 -6.19 2.91
CA VAL A 70 -4.32 -6.15 3.67
C VAL A 70 -3.63 -7.52 3.71
N LEU A 71 -4.29 -8.60 3.26
CA LEU A 71 -3.68 -9.93 3.25
C LEU A 71 -2.37 -9.97 2.44
N PRO A 72 -1.30 -10.60 2.98
CA PRO A 72 -0.06 -10.79 2.26
C PRO A 72 -0.22 -11.86 1.18
N ILE A 73 0.31 -11.61 -0.02
CA ILE A 73 0.27 -12.54 -1.16
C ILE A 73 1.71 -12.83 -1.61
N PRO A 74 2.06 -14.08 -1.99
CA PRO A 74 3.38 -14.36 -2.55
C PRO A 74 3.66 -13.48 -3.78
N ASN A 75 4.87 -12.89 -3.85
CA ASN A 75 5.32 -11.95 -4.90
C ASN A 75 4.78 -10.51 -4.82
N TYR A 76 3.83 -10.20 -3.93
CA TYR A 76 3.34 -8.84 -3.70
C TYR A 76 3.29 -8.52 -2.21
N HIS A 77 3.39 -7.25 -1.81
CA HIS A 77 3.31 -6.92 -0.38
C HIS A 77 1.90 -7.19 0.19
N ASN A 78 0.87 -6.91 -0.60
CA ASN A 78 -0.53 -7.17 -0.25
C ASN A 78 -1.43 -7.18 -1.50
N VAL A 79 -2.69 -7.59 -1.30
CA VAL A 79 -3.73 -7.54 -2.34
C VAL A 79 -3.90 -6.14 -2.91
N LEU A 80 -3.86 -5.10 -2.07
CA LEU A 80 -3.94 -3.71 -2.51
C LEU A 80 -2.85 -3.35 -3.52
N CYS A 81 -1.60 -3.75 -3.25
CA CYS A 81 -0.47 -3.53 -4.13
C CYS A 81 -0.64 -4.26 -5.46
N LEU A 82 -1.15 -5.50 -5.43
CA LEU A 82 -1.46 -6.25 -6.64
C LEU A 82 -2.48 -5.51 -7.50
N ILE A 83 -3.59 -5.06 -6.91
CA ILE A 83 -4.63 -4.32 -7.63
C ILE A 83 -4.06 -3.03 -8.23
N GLN A 84 -3.28 -2.27 -7.47
CA GLN A 84 -2.63 -1.06 -7.95
C GLN A 84 -1.71 -1.34 -9.13
N SER A 85 -0.87 -2.37 -9.06
CA SER A 85 0.02 -2.75 -10.17
C SER A 85 -0.76 -3.14 -11.43
N VAL A 86 -1.88 -3.85 -11.27
CA VAL A 86 -2.77 -4.20 -12.38
C VAL A 86 -3.39 -2.94 -13.00
N LEU A 87 -3.94 -2.04 -12.18
CA LEU A 87 -4.54 -0.79 -12.67
C LEU A 87 -3.50 0.10 -13.36
N GLN A 88 -2.30 0.20 -12.78
CA GLN A 88 -1.18 0.96 -13.34
C GLN A 88 -0.79 0.40 -14.71
N PHE A 89 -0.73 -0.92 -14.85
CA PHE A 89 -0.40 -1.58 -16.13
C PHE A 89 -1.40 -1.28 -17.25
N PHE A 90 -2.69 -1.14 -16.91
CA PHE A 90 -3.72 -0.79 -17.90
C PHE A 90 -3.82 0.71 -18.20
N THR A 91 -3.46 1.56 -17.23
CA THR A 91 -3.64 3.02 -17.34
C THR A 91 -2.39 3.73 -17.88
N GLU A 92 -1.19 3.23 -17.57
CA GLU A 92 0.06 3.90 -17.95
C GLU A 92 0.53 3.54 -19.35
N ARG A 93 1.23 4.49 -19.99
CA ARG A 93 1.94 4.23 -21.25
C ARG A 93 3.11 3.30 -20.97
N LYS A 94 3.18 2.21 -21.72
CA LYS A 94 4.23 1.17 -21.64
C LYS A 94 5.54 1.64 -22.29
N VAL A 95 6.07 2.78 -21.84
CA VAL A 95 7.36 3.29 -22.29
C VAL A 95 8.42 2.88 -21.28
N TYR A 96 9.17 1.84 -21.62
CA TYR A 96 10.30 1.38 -20.82
C TYR A 96 11.53 2.20 -21.21
N ILE A 97 11.80 3.26 -20.46
CA ILE A 97 13.04 4.03 -20.65
C ILE A 97 14.19 3.20 -20.07
N TRP A 98 15.01 2.61 -20.94
CA TRP A 98 16.23 1.94 -20.51
C TRP A 98 17.27 3.00 -20.14
N LYS A 99 17.53 3.16 -18.84
CA LYS A 99 18.65 3.95 -18.35
C LYS A 99 19.81 3.00 -18.07
N GLY A 100 20.86 3.06 -18.88
CA GLY A 100 22.10 2.33 -18.62
C GLY A 100 22.75 2.74 -17.29
N TRP A 101 23.74 1.98 -16.84
CA TRP A 101 24.43 2.18 -15.55
C TRP A 101 24.96 3.60 -15.37
N CYS A 102 25.37 4.28 -16.45
CA CYS A 102 25.99 5.60 -16.39
C CYS A 102 25.10 6.70 -16.99
N VAL A 103 23.82 6.79 -16.61
CA VAL A 103 23.01 7.98 -16.94
C VAL A 103 23.32 9.07 -15.92
N ASN A 104 24.25 9.96 -16.29
CA ASN A 104 24.36 11.26 -15.64
C ASN A 104 23.14 12.06 -16.11
N ASN A 105 22.09 12.14 -15.27
CA ASN A 105 20.97 13.04 -15.54
C ASN A 105 21.58 14.43 -15.72
N GLY A 106 21.53 14.97 -16.94
CA GLY A 106 22.19 16.21 -17.30
C GLY A 106 21.62 17.41 -16.57
N GLU A 107 21.95 17.59 -15.30
CA GLU A 107 22.01 18.88 -14.63
C GLU A 107 23.33 19.55 -15.04
N ASN A 108 23.40 19.89 -16.32
CA ASN A 108 24.36 20.86 -16.85
C ASN A 108 23.58 21.78 -17.79
N ASN A 109 22.65 22.56 -17.24
CA ASN A 109 22.13 23.73 -17.92
C ASN A 109 22.19 24.90 -16.93
N LYS A 110 23.33 25.61 -17.02
CA LYS A 110 23.62 27.02 -16.70
C LYS A 110 22.88 27.70 -15.55
#